data_AF-A0A3N6QHH1-F1
#
_entry.id   AF-A0A3N6QHH1-F1
#
_cell.length_a   1.000
_cell.length_b   1.000
_cell.length_c   1.000
_cell.angle_alpha   90.00
_cell.angle_beta   90.00
_cell.angle_gamma   90.00
#
_symmetry.space_group_name_H-M   'P 1'
#
loop_
_entity.id
_entity.type
_entity.pdbx_description
1 polymer ?
#
loop_
_entity_poly.entity_id
_entity_poly.type
_entity_poly.pdbx_seq_one_letter_code
_entity_poly.pdbx_strand_id
1 'polypeptide(L)'
;MESLLAENAHSTIRSADPRGRWSELSQAERDAAYDNNAAVKNSAALIAERNEASGRLRGTLKSHLDLPYGERANNKIDLYPAARPDAPCLLFLHGGYWQRNSRELFAMLVEGVAAHGWSVAIPGYSLAPEVSLTDIVGEIPRALDWLAAHGASYGIAGRIVLSGWSAGAHLVAMALDHPRVQAGLAISGVYDLAPIRDTGLNKALKLTDQEVARLSPLRLPVTQKRLDIAYGSNELPALVNDSIDFHEKRAAAGAPGKLIPVKGADHFTILEALRRPDGILVDAVRRLLD
;
A
#
# COMPACT_ATOMS: atom_id res chain seq x y z
N MET A 1 -42.93 -11.54 -10.82
CA MET A 1 -41.95 -10.59 -11.37
C MET A 1 -41.89 -9.44 -10.39
N GLU A 2 -40.67 -9.08 -9.98
CA GLU A 2 -40.30 -8.05 -9.01
C GLU A 2 -40.24 -8.42 -7.52
N SER A 3 -39.19 -7.87 -6.91
CA SER A 3 -38.84 -7.81 -5.49
C SER A 3 -38.24 -9.06 -4.85
N LEU A 4 -36.91 -9.19 -4.95
CA LEU A 4 -36.02 -9.65 -3.87
C LEU A 4 -34.55 -9.35 -4.25
N LEU A 5 -34.21 -8.06 -4.27
CA LEU A 5 -32.82 -7.59 -4.18
C LEU A 5 -32.79 -6.49 -3.12
N ALA A 6 -32.83 -6.91 -1.86
CA ALA A 6 -32.36 -6.08 -0.76
C ALA A 6 -30.85 -6.36 -0.64
N GLU A 7 -30.05 -5.54 -1.32
CA GLU A 7 -28.62 -5.48 -1.06
C GLU A 7 -28.38 -5.09 0.40
N ASN A 8 -27.60 -5.92 1.08
CA ASN A 8 -27.13 -5.71 2.45
C ASN A 8 -26.26 -4.44 2.51
N ALA A 9 -26.89 -3.29 2.76
CA ALA A 9 -26.19 -2.10 3.25
C ALA A 9 -25.73 -2.38 4.69
N HIS A 10 -24.57 -3.03 4.84
CA HIS A 10 -23.84 -2.99 6.09
C HIS A 10 -23.39 -1.55 6.30
N SER A 11 -24.14 -0.81 7.12
CA SER A 11 -23.72 0.49 7.64
C SER A 11 -22.38 0.28 8.37
N THR A 12 -21.28 0.58 7.69
CA THR A 12 -20.00 0.80 8.34
C THR A 12 -20.18 2.04 9.21
N ILE A 13 -20.34 1.84 10.52
CA ILE A 13 -20.36 2.94 11.48
C ILE A 13 -19.01 3.64 11.37
N ARG A 14 -19.00 4.77 10.66
CA ARG A 14 -17.82 5.61 10.43
C ARG A 14 -17.46 6.25 11.77
N SER A 15 -16.30 5.90 12.32
CA SER A 15 -15.79 6.57 13.52
C SER A 15 -15.61 8.07 13.21
N ALA A 16 -15.93 8.92 14.19
CA ALA A 16 -15.77 10.36 14.05
C ALA A 16 -14.35 10.71 13.57
N ASP A 17 -14.27 11.45 12.46
CA ASP A 17 -13.01 11.83 11.87
C ASP A 17 -12.39 13.00 12.66
N PRO A 18 -11.21 12.83 13.29
CA PRO A 18 -10.55 13.93 14.00
C PRO A 18 -10.25 15.12 13.08
N ARG A 19 -10.15 14.91 11.77
CA ARG A 19 -9.89 15.96 10.78
C ARG A 19 -11.05 16.93 10.61
N GLY A 20 -12.27 16.57 11.05
CA GLY A 20 -13.42 17.47 11.05
C GLY A 20 -13.26 18.70 11.96
N ARG A 21 -12.34 18.67 12.93
CA ARG A 21 -11.99 19.80 13.80
C ARG A 21 -10.48 20.05 13.84
N TRP A 22 -9.77 19.75 12.74
CA TRP A 22 -8.31 19.71 12.69
C TRP A 22 -7.63 21.00 13.20
N SER A 23 -8.20 22.16 12.87
CA SER A 23 -7.72 23.47 13.31
C SER A 23 -7.82 23.70 14.82
N GLU A 24 -8.72 23.00 15.50
CA GLU A 24 -8.93 23.08 16.96
C GLU A 24 -8.01 22.13 17.74
N LEU A 25 -7.48 21.08 17.09
CA LEU A 25 -6.62 20.09 17.74
C LEU A 25 -5.26 20.69 18.12
N SER A 26 -4.78 20.33 19.30
CA SER A 26 -3.39 20.56 19.70
C SER A 26 -2.41 19.77 18.84
N GLN A 27 -1.12 20.13 18.87
CA GLN A 27 -0.08 19.39 18.15
C GLN A 27 -0.04 17.91 18.57
N ALA A 28 -0.18 17.62 19.87
CA ALA A 28 -0.15 16.26 20.39
C ALA A 28 -1.35 15.43 19.89
N GLU A 29 -2.53 16.02 19.77
CA GLU A 29 -3.71 15.34 19.22
C GLU A 29 -3.56 15.08 17.71
N ARG A 30 -2.98 16.02 16.96
CA ARG A 30 -2.67 15.82 15.53
C ARG A 30 -1.64 14.70 15.33
N ASP A 31 -0.60 14.67 16.16
CA ASP A 31 0.41 13.62 16.13
C ASP A 31 -0.21 12.25 16.47
N ALA A 32 -1.03 12.18 17.53
CA ALA A 32 -1.71 10.95 17.94
C ALA A 32 -2.69 10.42 16.88
N ALA A 33 -3.29 11.28 16.07
CA ALA A 33 -4.19 10.87 14.97
C ALA A 33 -3.48 10.05 13.88
N TYR A 34 -2.15 10.07 13.81
CA TYR A 34 -1.33 9.34 12.85
C TYR A 34 -0.22 8.49 13.50
N ASP A 35 -0.22 8.34 14.83
CA ASP A 35 0.75 7.46 15.51
C ASP A 35 0.22 6.03 15.66
N ASN A 36 0.32 5.27 14.56
CA ASN A 36 -0.06 3.86 14.56
C ASN A 36 0.75 3.01 15.57
N ASN A 37 2.01 3.37 15.88
CA ASN A 37 2.80 2.58 16.82
C ASN A 37 2.27 2.73 18.25
N ALA A 38 1.89 3.95 18.64
CA ALA A 38 1.27 4.20 19.93
C ALA A 38 -0.16 3.63 20.01
N ALA A 39 -0.92 3.68 18.91
CA ALA A 39 -2.28 3.15 18.86
C ALA A 39 -2.36 1.63 19.01
N VAL A 40 -1.36 0.91 18.49
CA VAL A 40 -1.31 -0.57 18.55
C VAL A 40 -0.35 -1.01 19.65
N LYS A 41 -0.92 -1.44 20.79
CA LYS A 41 -0.17 -1.74 22.03
C LYS A 41 1.01 -2.71 21.86
N ASN A 42 0.91 -3.68 20.95
CA ASN A 42 1.94 -4.68 20.66
C ASN A 42 2.68 -4.43 19.33
N SER A 43 2.64 -3.21 18.78
CA SER A 43 3.27 -2.83 17.50
C SER A 43 4.74 -3.26 17.42
N ALA A 44 5.52 -3.05 18.48
CA ALA A 44 6.93 -3.45 18.52
C ALA A 44 7.13 -4.97 18.32
N ALA A 45 6.27 -5.80 18.93
CA ALA A 45 6.35 -7.25 18.78
C ALA A 45 5.93 -7.69 17.35
N LEU A 46 4.88 -7.08 16.80
CA LEU A 46 4.43 -7.34 15.42
C LEU A 46 5.50 -6.94 14.40
N ILE A 47 6.18 -5.82 14.61
CA ILE A 47 7.29 -5.36 13.76
C ILE A 47 8.47 -6.34 13.85
N ALA A 48 8.82 -6.80 15.06
CA ALA A 48 9.89 -7.78 15.25
C ALA A 48 9.57 -9.10 14.53
N GLU A 49 8.35 -9.62 14.70
CA GLU A 49 7.88 -10.84 14.03
C GLU A 49 7.93 -10.69 12.49
N ARG A 50 7.40 -9.59 11.96
CA ARG A 50 7.44 -9.28 10.51
C ARG A 50 8.88 -9.30 9.98
N ASN A 51 9.80 -8.65 10.70
CA ASN A 51 11.20 -8.54 10.30
C ASN A 51 11.89 -9.92 10.34
N GLU A 52 11.67 -10.71 11.39
CA GLU A 52 12.21 -12.06 11.51
C GLU A 52 11.67 -12.99 10.43
N ALA A 53 10.35 -13.00 10.21
CA ALA A 53 9.70 -13.78 9.17
C ALA A 53 10.22 -13.42 7.78
N SER A 54 10.41 -12.12 7.51
CA SER A 54 10.94 -11.66 6.22
C SER A 54 12.40 -12.07 6.03
N GLY A 55 13.22 -12.00 7.08
CA GLY A 55 14.60 -12.52 7.07
C GLY A 55 14.65 -14.02 6.76
N ARG A 56 13.78 -14.82 7.39
CA ARG A 56 13.67 -16.26 7.12
C ARG A 56 13.23 -16.55 5.68
N LEU A 57 12.24 -15.83 5.16
CA LEU A 57 11.78 -16.04 3.78
C LEU A 57 12.87 -15.70 2.76
N ARG A 58 13.55 -14.56 2.93
CA ARG A 58 14.67 -14.15 2.05
C ARG A 58 15.79 -15.18 1.99
N GLY A 59 16.02 -15.93 3.08
CA GLY A 59 17.03 -16.98 3.13
C GLY A 59 16.61 -18.35 2.59
N THR A 60 15.33 -18.54 2.23
CA THR A 60 14.77 -19.88 1.93
C THR A 60 14.10 -19.98 0.57
N LEU A 61 13.45 -18.93 0.08
CA LEU A 61 12.77 -18.96 -1.21
C LEU A 61 13.76 -18.76 -2.38
N LYS A 62 13.46 -19.34 -3.54
CA LYS A 62 14.18 -18.99 -4.78
C LYS A 62 13.91 -17.52 -5.10
N SER A 63 14.97 -16.72 -5.15
CA SER A 63 14.86 -15.28 -5.34
C SER A 63 16.04 -14.69 -6.11
N HIS A 64 15.83 -13.53 -6.70
CA HIS A 64 16.86 -12.63 -7.19
C HIS A 64 16.80 -11.35 -6.36
N LEU A 65 17.75 -11.18 -5.45
CA LEU A 65 17.74 -10.10 -4.46
C LEU A 65 18.62 -8.94 -4.92
N ASP A 66 18.30 -7.75 -4.40
CA ASP A 66 19.16 -6.56 -4.46
C ASP A 66 19.49 -6.09 -5.90
N LEU A 67 18.61 -6.37 -6.87
CA LEU A 67 18.81 -5.98 -8.27
C LEU A 67 18.63 -4.46 -8.43
N PRO A 68 19.60 -3.72 -8.96
CA PRO A 68 19.47 -2.27 -9.11
C PRO A 68 18.48 -1.93 -10.24
N TYR A 69 17.53 -1.05 -9.95
CA TYR A 69 16.64 -0.45 -10.95
C TYR A 69 16.91 1.05 -11.17
N GLY A 70 17.73 1.67 -10.32
CA GLY A 70 18.09 3.08 -10.38
C GLY A 70 19.39 3.38 -9.65
N GLU A 71 19.77 4.65 -9.62
CA GLU A 71 21.09 5.08 -9.14
C GLU A 71 21.19 5.20 -7.62
N ARG A 72 20.08 5.45 -6.92
CA ARG A 72 20.11 5.65 -5.47
C ARG A 72 20.27 4.31 -4.74
N ALA A 73 20.84 4.37 -3.54
CA ALA A 73 21.16 3.17 -2.75
C ALA A 73 19.97 2.22 -2.53
N ASN A 74 18.76 2.78 -2.35
CA ASN A 74 17.53 2.02 -2.14
C ASN A 74 16.78 1.69 -3.43
N ASN A 75 17.24 2.14 -4.60
CA ASN A 75 16.64 1.79 -5.89
C ASN A 75 17.05 0.39 -6.33
N LYS A 76 16.64 -0.58 -5.50
CA LYS A 76 16.85 -2.00 -5.67
C LYS A 76 15.53 -2.75 -5.57
N ILE A 77 15.42 -3.87 -6.26
CA ILE A 77 14.22 -4.70 -6.28
C ILE A 77 14.57 -6.16 -5.99
N ASP A 78 13.77 -6.77 -5.12
CA ASP A 78 13.83 -8.21 -4.83
C ASP A 78 12.74 -8.91 -5.66
N LEU A 79 13.10 -9.94 -6.40
CA LEU A 79 12.21 -10.72 -7.26
C LEU A 79 12.08 -12.15 -6.75
N TYR A 80 10.85 -12.63 -6.66
CA TYR A 80 10.47 -13.98 -6.25
C TYR A 80 9.63 -14.60 -7.37
N PRO A 81 10.28 -15.25 -8.35
CA PRO A 81 9.57 -15.78 -9.52
C PRO A 81 8.73 -17.02 -9.17
N ALA A 82 7.53 -17.09 -9.74
CA ALA A 82 6.73 -18.30 -9.74
C ALA A 82 7.36 -19.42 -10.59
N ALA A 83 6.78 -20.62 -10.53
CA ALA A 83 7.17 -21.72 -11.39
C ALA A 83 6.96 -21.43 -12.89
N ARG A 84 5.91 -20.65 -13.23
CA ARG A 84 5.62 -20.24 -14.60
C ARG A 84 6.03 -18.77 -14.82
N PRO A 85 6.88 -18.47 -15.80
CA PRO A 85 7.33 -17.09 -16.04
C PRO A 85 6.23 -16.09 -16.39
N ASP A 86 5.14 -16.55 -17.02
CA ASP A 86 3.98 -15.75 -17.41
C ASP A 86 2.91 -15.63 -16.31
N ALA A 87 3.14 -16.22 -15.14
CA ALA A 87 2.25 -16.08 -14.00
C ALA A 87 2.09 -14.61 -13.58
N PRO A 88 0.90 -14.19 -13.13
CA PRO A 88 0.70 -12.86 -12.57
C PRO A 88 1.73 -12.49 -11.51
N CYS A 89 2.09 -11.21 -11.48
CA CYS A 89 3.06 -10.66 -10.54
C CYS A 89 2.38 -9.66 -9.61
N LEU A 90 2.53 -9.85 -8.30
CA LEU A 90 2.24 -8.82 -7.31
C LEU A 90 3.50 -7.96 -7.12
N LEU A 91 3.44 -6.68 -7.51
CA LEU A 91 4.46 -5.72 -7.11
C LEU A 91 4.03 -5.06 -5.80
N PHE A 92 4.80 -5.24 -4.72
CA PHE A 92 4.45 -4.75 -3.38
C PHE A 92 5.31 -3.57 -2.94
N LEU A 93 4.68 -2.46 -2.54
CA LEU A 93 5.31 -1.25 -2.01
C LEU A 93 5.14 -1.19 -0.49
N HIS A 94 6.26 -1.09 0.23
CA HIS A 94 6.24 -1.07 1.69
C HIS A 94 5.65 0.21 2.28
N GLY A 95 5.33 0.16 3.58
CA GLY A 95 4.90 1.33 4.35
C GLY A 95 6.05 1.97 5.13
N GLY A 96 5.73 2.93 6.01
CA GLY A 96 6.73 3.60 6.86
C GLY A 96 6.74 5.12 6.77
N TYR A 97 5.62 5.75 6.40
CA TYR A 97 5.52 7.21 6.24
C TYR A 97 6.60 7.82 5.35
N TRP A 98 7.02 7.10 4.29
CA TRP A 98 8.06 7.52 3.34
C TRP A 98 9.43 7.85 3.96
N GLN A 99 9.64 7.56 5.25
CA GLN A 99 10.84 7.93 6.01
C GLN A 99 11.45 6.74 6.78
N ARG A 100 10.83 5.56 6.70
CA ARG A 100 11.23 4.35 7.43
C ARG A 100 10.97 3.08 6.61
N ASN A 101 11.54 1.99 7.12
CA ASN A 101 11.53 0.63 6.58
C ASN A 101 12.30 0.49 5.27
N SER A 102 12.31 -0.74 4.75
CA SER A 102 12.94 -1.11 3.49
C SER A 102 12.25 -2.36 2.91
N ARG A 103 12.50 -2.68 1.63
CA ARG A 103 11.88 -3.83 0.93
C ARG A 103 12.09 -5.16 1.65
N GLU A 104 13.25 -5.32 2.27
CA GLU A 104 13.70 -6.56 2.92
C GLU A 104 12.82 -6.93 4.12
N LEU A 105 12.18 -5.94 4.75
CA LEU A 105 11.34 -6.12 5.94
C LEU A 105 9.92 -6.61 5.61
N PHE A 106 9.59 -6.81 4.33
CA PHE A 106 8.25 -7.21 3.86
C PHE A 106 8.26 -8.47 3.01
N ALA A 107 9.39 -9.16 2.90
CA ALA A 107 9.50 -10.39 2.12
C ALA A 107 8.54 -11.49 2.61
N MET A 108 8.14 -11.48 3.90
CA MET A 108 7.15 -12.44 4.43
C MET A 108 5.80 -12.42 3.65
N LEU A 109 5.45 -11.30 3.00
CA LEU A 109 4.20 -11.20 2.23
C LEU A 109 4.22 -12.01 0.94
N VAL A 110 5.38 -12.50 0.52
CA VAL A 110 5.51 -13.41 -0.62
C VAL A 110 4.72 -14.70 -0.38
N GLU A 111 4.64 -15.18 0.87
CA GLU A 111 3.97 -16.43 1.27
C GLU A 111 2.55 -16.54 0.71
N GLY A 112 1.78 -15.45 0.80
CA GLY A 112 0.35 -15.45 0.49
C GLY A 112 0.07 -15.76 -0.98
N VAL A 113 0.54 -14.90 -1.88
CA VAL A 113 0.25 -15.05 -3.32
C VAL A 113 1.12 -16.12 -4.00
N ALA A 114 2.32 -16.39 -3.49
CA ALA A 114 3.17 -17.46 -4.03
C ALA A 114 2.53 -18.85 -3.86
N ALA A 115 1.75 -19.06 -2.79
CA ALA A 115 0.96 -20.29 -2.60
C ALA A 115 -0.09 -20.51 -3.72
N HIS A 116 -0.45 -19.45 -4.45
CA HIS A 116 -1.35 -19.50 -5.61
C HIS A 116 -0.59 -19.40 -6.95
N GLY A 117 0.72 -19.58 -6.93
CA GLY A 117 1.57 -19.60 -8.13
C GLY A 117 1.84 -18.23 -8.73
N TRP A 118 1.76 -17.15 -7.94
CA TRP A 118 2.09 -15.79 -8.38
C TRP A 118 3.57 -15.49 -8.17
N SER A 119 4.12 -14.67 -9.07
CA SER A 119 5.41 -14.02 -8.86
C SER A 119 5.23 -12.83 -7.93
N VAL A 120 6.30 -12.43 -7.24
CA VAL A 120 6.30 -11.22 -6.41
C VAL A 120 7.53 -10.38 -6.71
N ALA A 121 7.34 -9.07 -6.80
CA ALA A 121 8.41 -8.09 -6.91
C ALA A 121 8.28 -7.08 -5.76
N ILE A 122 9.36 -6.79 -5.05
CA ILE A 122 9.35 -5.84 -3.93
C ILE A 122 10.44 -4.80 -4.17
N PRO A 123 10.14 -3.64 -4.79
CA PRO A 123 11.12 -2.57 -4.92
C PRO A 123 11.27 -1.83 -3.59
N GLY A 124 12.51 -1.45 -3.28
CA GLY A 124 12.80 -0.39 -2.34
C GLY A 124 12.62 0.96 -3.04
N TYR A 125 12.60 2.03 -2.25
CA TYR A 125 12.62 3.41 -2.73
C TYR A 125 13.37 4.28 -1.71
N SER A 126 13.84 5.45 -2.14
CA SER A 126 14.53 6.40 -1.26
C SER A 126 13.58 6.96 -0.20
N LEU A 127 14.14 7.44 0.91
CA LEU A 127 13.37 7.90 2.07
C LEU A 127 13.62 9.39 2.32
N ALA A 128 12.65 10.03 2.97
CA ALA A 128 12.84 11.33 3.57
C ALA A 128 13.61 11.20 4.91
N PRO A 129 14.44 12.18 5.29
CA PRO A 129 14.62 13.49 4.65
C PRO A 129 15.67 13.52 3.53
N GLU A 130 16.26 12.40 3.13
CA GLU A 130 17.33 12.34 2.14
C GLU A 130 16.84 12.77 0.74
N VAL A 131 15.57 12.53 0.43
CA VAL A 131 14.90 12.98 -0.80
C VAL A 131 13.52 13.57 -0.49
N SER A 132 12.98 14.34 -1.45
CA SER A 132 11.61 14.87 -1.36
C SER A 132 10.55 13.78 -1.60
N LEU A 133 9.31 13.98 -1.15
CA LEU A 133 8.23 13.03 -1.48
C LEU A 133 7.99 12.97 -3.00
N THR A 134 8.20 14.09 -3.70
CA THR A 134 8.17 14.14 -5.18
C THR A 134 9.15 13.14 -5.80
N ASP A 135 10.39 13.08 -5.30
CA ASP A 135 11.41 12.14 -5.79
C ASP A 135 10.98 10.69 -5.54
N ILE A 136 10.49 10.39 -4.33
CA ILE A 136 10.02 9.04 -3.93
C ILE A 136 8.91 8.58 -4.87
N VAL A 137 7.90 9.42 -5.11
CA VAL A 137 6.80 9.09 -6.03
C VAL A 137 7.33 8.85 -7.45
N GLY A 138 8.31 9.64 -7.90
CA GLY A 138 8.96 9.47 -9.21
C GLY A 138 9.83 8.22 -9.36
N GLU A 139 10.14 7.51 -8.27
CA GLU A 139 10.92 6.25 -8.32
C GLU A 139 10.06 5.03 -8.65
N ILE A 140 8.76 5.07 -8.38
CA ILE A 140 7.87 3.92 -8.56
C ILE A 140 7.64 3.58 -10.04
N PRO A 141 7.36 4.54 -10.94
CA PRO A 141 7.33 4.27 -12.39
C PRO A 141 8.63 3.68 -12.90
N ARG A 142 9.79 4.16 -12.41
CA ARG A 142 11.11 3.62 -12.82
C ARG A 142 11.29 2.16 -12.44
N ALA A 143 10.83 1.75 -11.24
CA ALA A 143 10.85 0.34 -10.84
C ALA A 143 9.92 -0.52 -11.72
N LEU A 144 8.74 0.01 -12.10
CA LEU A 144 7.80 -0.67 -12.99
C LEU A 144 8.35 -0.83 -14.41
N ASP A 145 9.01 0.20 -14.94
CA ASP A 145 9.66 0.18 -16.25
C ASP A 145 10.83 -0.78 -16.28
N TRP A 146 11.66 -0.77 -15.23
CA TRP A 146 12.75 -1.74 -15.08
C TRP A 146 12.23 -3.17 -15.05
N LEU A 147 11.17 -3.44 -14.27
CA LEU A 147 10.57 -4.77 -14.22
C LEU A 147 9.98 -5.18 -15.58
N ALA A 148 9.41 -4.25 -16.34
CA ALA A 148 8.92 -4.52 -17.69
C ALA A 148 10.05 -4.86 -18.67
N ALA A 149 11.19 -4.19 -18.57
CA ALA A 149 12.34 -4.39 -19.45
C ALA A 149 13.16 -5.64 -19.11
N HIS A 150 13.28 -5.96 -17.82
CA HIS A 150 14.21 -6.98 -17.33
C HIS A 150 13.53 -8.18 -16.66
N GLY A 151 12.28 -8.07 -16.21
CA GLY A 151 11.62 -9.12 -15.43
C GLY A 151 11.63 -10.50 -16.11
N ALA A 152 11.48 -10.55 -17.43
CA ALA A 152 11.47 -11.79 -18.18
C ALA A 152 12.77 -12.60 -18.04
N SER A 153 13.94 -11.96 -17.95
CA SER A 153 15.22 -12.67 -17.73
C SER A 153 15.33 -13.27 -16.33
N TYR A 154 14.51 -12.82 -15.40
CA TYR A 154 14.40 -13.32 -14.02
C TYR A 154 13.14 -14.17 -13.79
N GLY A 155 12.43 -14.58 -14.86
CA GLY A 155 11.24 -15.42 -14.75
C GLY A 155 9.97 -14.68 -14.31
N ILE A 156 9.88 -13.37 -14.52
CA ILE A 156 8.69 -12.55 -14.23
C ILE A 156 8.28 -11.78 -15.50
N ALA A 157 7.33 -12.34 -16.26
CA ALA A 157 6.83 -11.77 -17.51
C ALA A 157 5.30 -11.57 -17.50
N GLY A 158 4.61 -11.96 -16.43
CA GLY A 158 3.16 -11.86 -16.33
C GLY A 158 2.61 -10.45 -16.08
N ARG A 159 1.28 -10.37 -16.03
CA ARG A 159 0.52 -9.15 -15.73
C ARG A 159 0.82 -8.66 -14.31
N ILE A 160 1.04 -7.35 -14.15
CA ILE A 160 1.38 -6.74 -12.86
C ILE A 160 0.12 -6.22 -12.17
N VAL A 161 -0.08 -6.67 -10.94
CA VAL A 161 -0.97 -6.06 -9.94
C VAL A 161 -0.10 -5.26 -8.98
N LEU A 162 -0.44 -3.98 -8.77
CA LEU A 162 0.29 -3.11 -7.87
C LEU A 162 -0.37 -3.09 -6.48
N SER A 163 0.37 -3.44 -5.44
CA SER A 163 -0.13 -3.42 -4.07
C SER A 163 0.82 -2.67 -3.15
N GLY A 164 0.29 -2.14 -2.05
CA GLY A 164 1.13 -1.49 -1.05
C GLY A 164 0.39 -1.24 0.24
N TRP A 165 1.15 -1.03 1.30
CA TRP A 165 0.62 -0.83 2.65
C TRP A 165 1.01 0.54 3.20
N SER A 166 0.06 1.24 3.83
CA SER A 166 0.29 2.54 4.48
C SER A 166 0.82 3.58 3.47
N ALA A 167 2.00 4.14 3.69
CA ALA A 167 2.68 4.98 2.70
C ALA A 167 2.85 4.29 1.32
N GLY A 168 2.99 2.97 1.26
CA GLY A 168 3.01 2.22 0.01
C GLY A 168 1.67 2.20 -0.72
N ALA A 169 0.55 2.21 0.01
CA ALA A 169 -0.79 2.30 -0.57
C ALA A 169 -1.05 3.68 -1.21
N HIS A 170 -0.47 4.73 -0.64
CA HIS A 170 -0.39 6.05 -1.29
C HIS A 170 0.39 5.96 -2.61
N LEU A 171 1.56 5.32 -2.61
CA LEU A 171 2.37 5.14 -3.82
C LEU A 171 1.65 4.30 -4.88
N VAL A 172 0.85 3.30 -4.49
CA VAL A 172 -0.04 2.57 -5.41
C VAL A 172 -1.01 3.51 -6.10
N ALA A 173 -1.69 4.37 -5.35
CA ALA A 173 -2.64 5.32 -5.91
C ALA A 173 -1.95 6.30 -6.89
N MET A 174 -0.75 6.76 -6.56
CA MET A 174 0.04 7.65 -7.42
C MET A 174 0.54 6.99 -8.70
N ALA A 175 0.83 5.70 -8.69
CA ALA A 175 1.37 4.96 -9.83
C ALA A 175 0.32 4.10 -10.59
N LEU A 176 -0.96 4.16 -10.19
CA LEU A 176 -2.00 3.30 -10.74
C LEU A 176 -2.14 3.46 -12.27
N ASP A 177 -2.02 4.69 -12.78
CA ASP A 177 -2.19 4.97 -14.21
C ASP A 177 -1.05 4.43 -15.08
N HIS A 178 0.06 3.98 -14.49
CA HIS A 178 1.19 3.44 -15.22
C HIS A 178 0.80 2.30 -16.18
N PRO A 179 1.20 2.30 -17.46
CA PRO A 179 0.73 1.32 -18.46
C PRO A 179 0.98 -0.15 -18.12
N ARG A 180 2.00 -0.41 -17.29
CA ARG A 180 2.34 -1.76 -16.83
C ARG A 180 1.40 -2.29 -15.75
N VAL A 181 0.75 -1.40 -15.00
CA VAL A 181 -0.18 -1.76 -13.91
C VAL A 181 -1.55 -2.06 -14.49
N GLN A 182 -2.03 -3.28 -14.27
CA GLN A 182 -3.35 -3.73 -14.70
C GLN A 182 -4.45 -3.31 -13.72
N ALA A 183 -4.16 -3.44 -12.43
CA ALA A 183 -5.06 -3.12 -11.33
C ALA A 183 -4.24 -2.97 -10.05
N GLY A 184 -4.86 -2.47 -8.97
CA GLY A 184 -4.18 -2.34 -7.69
C GLY A 184 -4.98 -2.73 -6.46
N LEU A 185 -4.24 -2.96 -5.37
CA LEU A 185 -4.74 -3.12 -4.01
C LEU A 185 -4.04 -2.14 -3.08
N ALA A 186 -4.74 -1.14 -2.58
CA ALA A 186 -4.19 -0.16 -1.64
C ALA A 186 -4.65 -0.49 -0.21
N ILE A 187 -3.70 -0.77 0.70
CA ILE A 187 -3.99 -1.27 2.06
C ILE A 187 -3.64 -0.19 3.09
N SER A 188 -4.63 0.28 3.84
CA SER A 188 -4.46 1.21 4.96
C SER A 188 -3.75 2.52 4.59
N GLY A 189 -4.08 3.08 3.42
CA GLY A 189 -3.35 4.20 2.86
C GLY A 189 -3.66 5.57 3.46
N VAL A 190 -2.80 6.53 3.13
CA VAL A 190 -2.99 7.96 3.39
C VAL A 190 -3.22 8.66 2.06
N TYR A 191 -4.33 9.39 1.91
CA TYR A 191 -4.72 9.93 0.60
C TYR A 191 -4.91 11.45 0.56
N ASP A 192 -4.87 12.12 1.72
CA ASP A 192 -4.64 13.57 1.83
C ASP A 192 -3.42 13.85 2.71
N LEU A 193 -2.44 14.58 2.16
CA LEU A 193 -1.19 14.91 2.83
C LEU A 193 -1.28 16.19 3.66
N ALA A 194 -2.35 17.00 3.52
CA ALA A 194 -2.46 18.24 4.29
C ALA A 194 -2.44 17.98 5.82
N PRO A 195 -3.21 17.03 6.38
CA PRO A 195 -3.11 16.71 7.81
C PRO A 195 -1.72 16.21 8.20
N ILE A 196 -1.08 15.38 7.36
CA ILE A 196 0.27 14.85 7.62
C ILE A 196 1.28 15.98 7.83
N ARG A 197 1.17 17.06 7.05
CA ARG A 197 2.06 18.22 7.14
C ARG A 197 2.00 18.92 8.50
N ASP A 198 0.88 18.81 9.20
CA ASP A 198 0.66 19.43 10.51
C ASP A 198 1.03 18.51 11.68
N THR A 199 1.67 17.37 11.40
CA THR A 199 2.17 16.43 12.41
C THR A 199 3.69 16.46 12.52
N GLY A 200 4.23 15.81 13.55
CA GLY A 200 5.66 15.56 13.72
C GLY A 200 6.31 14.81 12.54
N LEU A 201 5.53 14.10 11.71
CA LEU A 201 6.02 13.43 10.49
C LEU A 201 6.63 14.43 9.51
N ASN A 202 6.16 15.68 9.50
CA ASN A 202 6.61 16.69 8.57
C ASN A 202 8.04 17.22 8.86
N LYS A 203 8.62 16.89 10.01
CA LYS A 203 10.03 17.18 10.31
C LYS A 203 10.98 16.54 9.28
N ALA A 204 10.66 15.32 8.85
CA ALA A 204 11.39 14.63 7.79
C ALA A 204 10.87 14.99 6.40
N LEU A 205 9.54 14.97 6.23
CA LEU A 205 8.92 15.09 4.90
C LEU A 205 9.04 16.50 4.29
N LYS A 206 9.01 17.55 5.12
CA LYS A 206 9.09 18.96 4.69
C LYS A 206 8.14 19.30 3.54
N LEU A 207 6.90 18.79 3.63
CA LEU A 207 5.90 18.88 2.57
C LEU A 207 5.60 20.34 2.21
N THR A 208 5.76 20.67 0.94
CA THR A 208 5.35 21.96 0.39
C THR A 208 3.85 21.99 0.06
N ASP A 209 3.26 23.18 -0.12
CA ASP A 209 1.88 23.29 -0.65
C ASP A 209 1.73 22.61 -2.01
N GLN A 210 2.77 22.69 -2.84
CA GLN A 210 2.77 22.06 -4.16
C GLN A 210 2.77 20.53 -4.06
N GLU A 211 3.54 19.95 -3.15
CA GLU A 211 3.54 18.50 -2.90
C GLU A 211 2.20 18.05 -2.32
N VAL A 212 1.64 18.77 -1.36
CA VAL A 212 0.30 18.46 -0.83
C VAL A 212 -0.73 18.46 -1.96
N ALA A 213 -0.71 19.47 -2.85
CA ALA A 213 -1.65 19.56 -3.95
C ALA A 213 -1.47 18.46 -5.01
N ARG A 214 -0.23 18.08 -5.32
CA ARG A 214 0.09 17.16 -6.43
C ARG A 214 0.22 15.70 -6.02
N LEU A 215 0.47 15.44 -4.74
CA LEU A 215 0.76 14.10 -4.23
C LEU A 215 -0.32 13.64 -3.24
N SER A 216 -1.47 14.29 -3.15
CA SER A 216 -2.63 13.79 -2.39
C SER A 216 -3.64 13.18 -3.35
N PRO A 217 -3.79 11.84 -3.44
CA PRO A 217 -4.78 11.20 -4.32
C PRO A 217 -6.21 11.76 -4.18
N LEU A 218 -6.63 12.18 -2.98
CA LEU A 218 -7.92 12.84 -2.77
C LEU A 218 -8.07 14.19 -3.48
N ARG A 219 -6.98 14.83 -3.88
CA ARG A 219 -6.95 16.12 -4.60
C ARG A 219 -6.76 15.98 -6.11
N LEU A 220 -6.49 14.77 -6.60
CA LEU A 220 -6.20 14.51 -8.00
C LEU A 220 -7.44 14.03 -8.79
N PRO A 221 -7.39 14.07 -10.14
CA PRO A 221 -8.34 13.36 -10.98
C PRO A 221 -8.33 11.84 -10.71
N VAL A 222 -9.48 11.19 -10.87
CA VAL A 222 -9.61 9.74 -10.63
C VAL A 222 -9.09 8.96 -11.84
N THR A 223 -8.10 8.10 -11.61
CA THR A 223 -7.65 7.10 -12.59
C THR A 223 -8.68 6.00 -12.79
N GLN A 224 -9.09 5.76 -14.04
CA GLN A 224 -10.10 4.79 -14.47
C GLN A 224 -9.53 3.36 -14.64
N LYS A 225 -8.83 2.88 -13.63
CA LYS A 225 -8.39 1.47 -13.52
C LYS A 225 -8.89 0.87 -12.22
N ARG A 226 -9.01 -0.45 -12.16
CA ARG A 226 -9.50 -1.12 -10.95
C ARG A 226 -8.53 -0.92 -9.79
N LEU A 227 -9.04 -0.41 -8.68
CA LEU A 227 -8.30 -0.27 -7.43
C LEU A 227 -9.19 -0.72 -6.27
N ASP A 228 -8.89 -1.89 -5.72
CA ASP A 228 -9.50 -2.31 -4.47
C ASP A 228 -8.76 -1.60 -3.30
N ILE A 229 -9.50 -1.08 -2.33
CA ILE A 229 -8.98 -0.32 -1.18
C ILE A 229 -9.35 -1.08 0.08
N ALA A 230 -8.37 -1.46 0.88
CA ALA A 230 -8.55 -2.21 2.12
C ALA A 230 -8.12 -1.40 3.33
N TYR A 231 -8.77 -1.61 4.47
CA TYR A 231 -8.38 -1.03 5.76
C TYR A 231 -8.81 -1.94 6.91
N GLY A 232 -8.09 -1.88 8.03
CA GLY A 232 -8.42 -2.59 9.26
C GLY A 232 -9.52 -1.85 10.02
N SER A 233 -10.55 -2.56 10.49
CA SER A 233 -11.66 -1.90 11.17
C SER A 233 -11.31 -1.34 12.56
N ASN A 234 -10.17 -1.74 13.13
CA ASN A 234 -9.63 -1.25 14.40
C ASN A 234 -8.41 -0.32 14.21
N GLU A 235 -8.24 0.25 13.01
CA GLU A 235 -7.24 1.29 12.77
C GLU A 235 -7.61 2.63 13.40
N LEU A 236 -6.63 3.55 13.45
CA LEU A 236 -6.87 4.93 13.80
C LEU A 236 -7.97 5.53 12.89
N PRO A 237 -8.91 6.32 13.44
CA PRO A 237 -10.00 6.91 12.66
C PRO A 237 -9.54 7.63 11.40
N ALA A 238 -8.42 8.38 11.45
CA ALA A 238 -7.92 9.10 10.29
C ALA A 238 -7.61 8.17 9.09
N LEU A 239 -7.08 6.97 9.33
CA LEU A 239 -6.71 5.99 8.29
C LEU A 239 -7.94 5.26 7.74
N VAL A 240 -8.89 4.92 8.62
CA VAL A 240 -10.20 4.37 8.23
C VAL A 240 -10.92 5.36 7.32
N ASN A 241 -11.01 6.62 7.75
CA ASN A 241 -11.68 7.67 6.99
C ASN A 241 -10.96 7.95 5.66
N ASP A 242 -9.62 8.00 5.62
CA ASP A 242 -8.87 8.16 4.37
C ASP A 242 -9.24 7.08 3.34
N SER A 243 -9.30 5.82 3.77
CA SER A 243 -9.63 4.70 2.89
C SER A 243 -11.07 4.78 2.37
N ILE A 244 -12.02 5.15 3.23
CA ILE A 244 -13.43 5.35 2.87
C ILE A 244 -13.57 6.53 1.89
N ASP A 245 -13.01 7.70 2.23
CA ASP A 245 -13.11 8.93 1.44
C ASP A 245 -12.51 8.73 0.04
N PHE A 246 -11.36 8.06 -0.05
CA PHE A 246 -10.73 7.82 -1.34
C PHE A 246 -11.53 6.85 -2.20
N HIS A 247 -12.10 5.80 -1.61
CA HIS A 247 -13.01 4.91 -2.30
C HIS A 247 -14.29 5.64 -2.77
N GLU A 248 -14.93 6.43 -1.91
CA GLU A 248 -16.14 7.19 -2.23
C GLU A 248 -15.89 8.16 -3.39
N LYS A 249 -14.78 8.91 -3.37
CA LYS A 249 -14.37 9.77 -4.49
C LYS A 249 -14.24 8.98 -5.80
N ARG A 250 -13.63 7.78 -5.76
CA ARG A 250 -13.47 6.93 -6.95
C ARG A 250 -14.79 6.37 -7.46
N ALA A 251 -15.64 5.88 -6.55
CA ALA A 251 -16.95 5.35 -6.86
C ALA A 251 -17.88 6.43 -7.47
N ALA A 252 -17.86 7.64 -6.93
CA ALA A 252 -18.60 8.79 -7.47
C ALA A 252 -18.16 9.16 -8.89
N ALA A 253 -16.91 8.87 -9.26
CA ALA A 253 -16.37 9.05 -10.61
C ALA A 253 -16.54 7.81 -11.51
N GLY A 254 -17.29 6.78 -11.07
CA GLY A 254 -17.53 5.55 -11.82
C GLY A 254 -16.33 4.62 -11.97
N ALA A 255 -15.23 4.85 -11.24
CA ALA A 255 -14.04 4.04 -11.35
C ALA A 255 -14.22 2.67 -10.64
N PRO A 256 -13.74 1.56 -11.23
CA PRO A 256 -13.91 0.23 -10.65
C PRO A 256 -13.04 0.03 -9.41
N GLY A 257 -13.54 -0.78 -8.48
CA GLY A 257 -12.84 -1.12 -7.24
C GLY A 257 -13.80 -1.48 -6.12
N LYS A 258 -13.32 -2.22 -5.13
CA LYS A 258 -14.06 -2.55 -3.90
C LYS A 258 -13.43 -1.86 -2.70
N LEU A 259 -14.27 -1.47 -1.74
CA LEU A 259 -13.85 -1.17 -0.37
C LEU A 259 -13.86 -2.46 0.47
N ILE A 260 -12.76 -2.77 1.13
CA ILE A 260 -12.55 -4.05 1.85
C ILE A 260 -12.20 -3.77 3.32
N PRO A 261 -13.18 -3.70 4.22
CA PRO A 261 -12.91 -3.66 5.65
C PRO A 261 -12.40 -5.02 6.15
N VAL A 262 -11.20 -5.06 6.69
CA VAL A 262 -10.61 -6.23 7.36
C VAL A 262 -11.03 -6.19 8.83
N LYS A 263 -12.11 -6.91 9.14
CA LYS A 263 -12.73 -6.90 10.47
C LYS A 263 -11.73 -7.29 11.56
N GLY A 264 -11.65 -6.45 12.60
CA GLY A 264 -10.83 -6.67 13.79
C GLY A 264 -9.35 -6.35 13.62
N ALA A 265 -8.86 -6.18 12.40
CA ALA A 265 -7.47 -5.83 12.14
C ALA A 265 -7.18 -4.38 12.50
N ASP A 266 -5.99 -4.17 13.06
CA ASP A 266 -5.34 -2.88 13.23
C ASP A 266 -4.35 -2.62 12.07
N HIS A 267 -3.62 -1.52 12.14
CA HIS A 267 -2.74 -1.06 11.06
C HIS A 267 -1.62 -2.05 10.73
N PHE A 268 -1.18 -2.87 11.70
CA PHE A 268 -0.14 -3.88 11.53
C PHE A 268 -0.73 -5.27 11.27
N THR A 269 -1.75 -5.69 12.04
CA THR A 269 -2.32 -7.03 11.90
C THR A 269 -3.07 -7.25 10.58
N ILE A 270 -3.46 -6.18 9.88
CA ILE A 270 -4.02 -6.28 8.52
C ILE A 270 -3.06 -6.95 7.52
N LEU A 271 -1.75 -6.87 7.73
CA LEU A 271 -0.76 -7.51 6.85
C LEU A 271 -0.94 -9.04 6.80
N GLU A 272 -1.46 -9.65 7.87
CA GLU A 272 -1.75 -11.09 7.91
C GLU A 272 -2.81 -11.49 6.87
N ALA A 273 -3.72 -10.58 6.52
CA ALA A 273 -4.72 -10.83 5.49
C ALA A 273 -4.13 -10.92 4.07
N LEU A 274 -2.90 -10.42 3.85
CA LEU A 274 -2.13 -10.56 2.62
C LEU A 274 -1.01 -11.61 2.73
N ARG A 275 -0.55 -11.93 3.94
CA ARG A 275 0.47 -12.95 4.18
C ARG A 275 -0.08 -14.37 4.09
N ARG A 276 -1.25 -14.62 4.67
CA ARG A 276 -1.81 -15.97 4.74
C ARG A 276 -2.31 -16.43 3.36
N PRO A 277 -2.04 -17.66 2.92
CA PRO A 277 -2.56 -18.17 1.64
C PRO A 277 -4.08 -18.11 1.51
N ASP A 278 -4.82 -18.26 2.61
CA ASP A 278 -6.28 -18.15 2.69
C ASP A 278 -6.77 -16.76 3.12
N GLY A 279 -5.86 -15.78 3.13
CA GLY A 279 -6.14 -14.42 3.58
C GLY A 279 -7.06 -13.68 2.59
N ILE A 280 -7.98 -12.88 3.13
CA ILE A 280 -8.98 -12.18 2.32
C ILE A 280 -8.35 -11.19 1.31
N LEU A 281 -7.16 -10.65 1.60
CA LEU A 281 -6.46 -9.75 0.68
C LEU A 281 -5.67 -10.52 -0.38
N VAL A 282 -5.23 -11.76 -0.11
CA VAL A 282 -4.70 -12.67 -1.15
C VAL A 282 -5.80 -12.99 -2.17
N ASP A 283 -7.00 -13.31 -1.70
CA ASP A 283 -8.15 -13.53 -2.58
C ASP A 283 -8.55 -12.27 -3.36
N ALA A 284 -8.49 -11.09 -2.73
CA ALA A 284 -8.72 -9.82 -3.41
C ALA A 284 -7.70 -9.61 -4.54
N VAL A 285 -6.40 -9.79 -4.28
CA VAL A 285 -5.34 -9.68 -5.29
C VAL A 285 -5.60 -10.59 -6.49
N ARG A 286 -5.96 -11.85 -6.23
CA ARG A 286 -6.19 -12.83 -7.29
C ARG A 286 -7.33 -12.42 -8.21
N ARG A 287 -8.39 -11.86 -7.64
CA ARG A 287 -9.58 -11.41 -8.38
C ARG A 287 -9.37 -10.10 -9.14
N LEU A 288 -8.26 -9.38 -8.97
CA LEU A 288 -8.01 -8.13 -9.68
C LEU A 288 -7.73 -8.33 -11.18
N LEU A 289 -7.40 -9.55 -11.60
CA LEU A 289 -7.12 -9.90 -13.00
C LEU A 289 -8.21 -10.74 -13.67
N ASP A 290 -9.32 -10.97 -12.96
CA ASP A 290 -10.55 -11.60 -13.46
C ASP A 290 -11.31 -10.67 -14.40
#